data_AF-A0A1X2IL89-F1
#
_entry.id   AF-A0A1X2IL89-F1
#
_cell.length_a   1.000
_cell.length_b   1.000
_cell.length_c   1.000
_cell.angle_alpha   90.00
_cell.angle_beta   90.00
_cell.angle_gamma   90.00
#
_symmetry.space_group_name_H-M   'P 1'
#
loop_
_entity.id
_entity.type
_entity.pdbx_description
1 polymer ?
#
loop_
_entity_poly.entity_id
_entity_poly.type
_entity_poly.pdbx_seq_one_letter_code
_entity_poly.pdbx_strand_id
1 'polypeptide(L)'
;EIFTCLWQGCTQQYFDAEQLYSHLTNDHVGRKSTGNLCLTCHWLHCDVTVVKRDHITSHLRVHVPLKPHRCSFCKKAFKRPQDLKKHEKTH
;
A
#
# COMPACT_ATOMS: atom_id res chain seq x y z
N GLU A 1 11.68 2.79 -10.58
CA GLU A 1 11.91 3.28 -9.21
C GLU A 1 11.79 2.08 -8.27
N ILE A 2 12.69 1.94 -7.31
CA ILE A 2 12.65 0.87 -6.30
C ILE A 2 11.87 1.42 -5.10
N PHE A 3 10.92 0.64 -4.60
CA PHE A 3 10.09 0.97 -3.45
C PHE A 3 10.66 0.31 -2.20
N THR A 4 11.23 1.11 -1.30
CA THR A 4 11.79 0.62 -0.03
C THR A 4 10.74 0.68 1.07
N CYS A 5 10.60 -0.39 1.86
CA CYS A 5 9.82 -0.38 3.07
C CYS A 5 10.54 0.47 4.13
N LEU A 6 9.87 1.53 4.61
CA LEU A 6 10.40 2.42 5.66
C LEU A 6 9.74 2.16 7.01
N TRP A 7 9.24 0.94 7.20
CA TRP A 7 8.76 0.50 8.50
C TRP A 7 9.94 0.35 9.45
N GLN A 8 9.76 0.74 10.72
CA GLN A 8 10.82 0.63 11.72
C GLN A 8 11.37 -0.80 11.80
N GLY A 9 12.66 -0.95 11.50
CA GLY A 9 13.35 -2.25 11.50
C GLY A 9 13.15 -3.11 10.24
N CYS A 10 12.48 -2.61 9.20
CA CYS A 10 12.35 -3.30 7.91
C CYS A 10 13.29 -2.69 6.87
N THR A 11 13.94 -3.55 6.07
CA THR A 11 14.86 -3.15 4.99
C THR A 11 14.45 -3.72 3.62
N GLN A 12 13.24 -4.26 3.51
CA GLN A 12 12.76 -4.89 2.29
C GLN A 12 12.56 -3.87 1.16
N GLN A 13 12.90 -4.29 -0.05
CA GLN A 13 12.78 -3.49 -1.27
C GLN A 13 11.95 -4.23 -2.30
N TYR A 14 11.18 -3.47 -3.07
CA TYR A 14 10.26 -4.00 -4.07
C TYR A 14 10.40 -3.22 -5.38
N PHE A 15 10.17 -3.91 -6.49
CA PHE A 15 10.15 -3.30 -7.81
C PHE A 15 8.77 -2.75 -8.18
N ASP A 16 7.77 -3.02 -7.33
CA ASP A 16 6.38 -2.65 -7.54
C ASP A 16 5.73 -2.08 -6.27
N ALA A 17 4.90 -1.06 -6.44
CA ALA A 17 4.10 -0.49 -5.35
C ALA A 17 3.08 -1.50 -4.79
N GLU A 18 2.54 -2.39 -5.62
CA GLU A 18 1.64 -3.46 -5.19
C GLU A 18 2.36 -4.49 -4.32
N GLN A 19 3.60 -4.83 -4.68
CA GLN A 19 4.42 -5.74 -3.87
C GLN A 19 4.74 -5.14 -2.50
N LEU A 20 5.17 -3.87 -2.46
CA LEU A 20 5.40 -3.17 -1.19
C LEU A 20 4.12 -3.10 -0.34
N TYR A 21 2.98 -2.77 -0.94
CA TYR A 21 1.72 -2.71 -0.22
C TYR A 21 1.29 -4.07 0.33
N SER A 22 1.37 -5.13 -0.49
CA SER A 22 1.06 -6.50 -0.07
C SER A 22 1.89 -6.89 1.15
N HIS A 23 3.21 -6.67 1.10
CA HIS A 23 4.12 -6.85 2.24
C HIS A 23 3.66 -6.08 3.49
N LEU A 24 3.38 -4.78 3.38
CA LEU A 24 2.90 -3.98 4.51
C LEU A 24 1.62 -4.54 5.13
N THR A 25 0.65 -4.98 4.31
CA THR A 25 -0.61 -5.50 4.82
C THR A 25 -0.50 -6.89 5.47
N ASN A 26 0.47 -7.71 5.04
CA ASN A 26 0.63 -9.08 5.50
C ASN A 26 1.59 -9.19 6.68
N ASP A 27 2.73 -8.52 6.60
CA ASP A 27 3.83 -8.65 7.56
C ASP A 27 3.74 -7.63 8.70
N HIS A 28 3.29 -6.41 8.42
CA HIS A 28 3.27 -5.33 9.43
C HIS A 28 1.88 -5.10 10.06
N VAL A 29 0.81 -5.39 9.33
CA VAL A 29 -0.58 -5.19 9.77
C VAL A 29 -1.24 -6.49 10.28
N GLY A 30 -0.44 -7.52 10.60
CA GLY A 30 -0.80 -8.94 10.87
C GLY A 30 -2.06 -9.28 11.71
N ARG A 31 -2.41 -10.58 11.76
CA ARG A 31 -3.72 -11.09 12.22
C ARG A 31 -4.05 -10.70 13.67
N LYS A 32 -5.33 -10.40 13.92
CA LYS A 32 -5.92 -10.08 15.23
C LYS A 32 -5.59 -11.19 16.25
N SER A 33 -4.54 -11.00 17.04
CA SER A 33 -4.37 -11.72 18.30
C SER A 33 -5.36 -11.13 19.30
N THR A 34 -6.11 -12.02 19.93
CA THR A 34 -7.24 -11.80 20.84
C THR A 34 -6.89 -10.86 22.00
N GLY A 35 -7.53 -9.69 22.02
CA GLY A 35 -7.54 -8.77 23.16
C GLY A 35 -7.10 -7.35 22.79
N ASN A 36 -8.04 -6.52 22.34
CA ASN A 36 -7.85 -5.09 22.04
C ASN A 36 -6.59 -4.75 21.23
N LEU A 37 -6.60 -5.14 19.95
CA LEU A 37 -5.47 -4.92 19.05
C LEU A 37 -5.61 -3.59 18.30
N CYS A 38 -5.15 -2.51 18.92
CA CYS A 38 -4.80 -1.29 18.22
C CYS A 38 -3.71 -1.60 17.17
N LEU A 39 -3.95 -1.25 15.91
CA LEU A 39 -3.01 -1.39 14.81
C LEU A 39 -2.32 -0.05 14.60
N THR A 40 -1.03 0.01 14.90
CA THR A 40 -0.22 1.23 14.79
C THR A 40 0.68 1.15 13.56
N CYS A 41 0.65 2.19 12.72
CA CYS A 41 1.65 2.39 11.69
C CYS A 41 2.97 2.81 12.34
N HIS A 42 4.10 2.28 11.89
CA HIS A 42 5.45 2.72 12.31
C HIS A 42 6.32 3.08 11.10
N TRP A 43 5.70 3.71 10.10
CA TRP A 43 6.36 4.11 8.87
C TRP A 43 7.02 5.48 9.04
N LEU A 44 8.35 5.55 9.06
CA LEU A 44 9.14 6.80 9.12
C LEU A 44 8.49 7.94 9.95
N HIS A 45 8.32 7.71 11.26
CA HIS A 45 7.69 8.64 12.22
C HIS A 45 6.18 8.86 12.05
N CYS A 46 5.50 7.98 11.33
CA CYS A 46 4.05 7.86 11.39
C CYS A 46 3.67 7.02 12.61
N ASP A 47 2.72 7.51 13.42
CA ASP A 47 2.21 6.84 14.62
C ASP A 47 0.67 6.72 14.59
N VAL A 48 0.10 6.53 13.39
CA VAL A 48 -1.36 6.39 13.24
C VAL A 48 -1.82 5.07 13.83
N THR A 49 -2.63 5.15 14.89
CA THR A 49 -3.24 4.00 15.55
C THR A 49 -4.72 3.90 15.22
N VAL A 50 -5.17 2.73 14.78
CA VAL A 50 -6.59 2.45 14.49
C VAL A 50 -7.01 1.06 14.94
N VAL A 51 -8.30 0.88 15.19
CA VAL A 51 -8.84 -0.40 15.69
C VAL A 51 -9.26 -1.35 14.57
N LYS A 52 -9.50 -0.82 13.36
CA LYS A 52 -9.95 -1.61 12.20
C LYS A 52 -8.83 -1.80 11.19
N ARG A 53 -8.68 -3.05 10.72
CA ARG A 53 -7.74 -3.42 9.67
C ARG A 53 -7.97 -2.63 8.38
N ASP A 54 -9.22 -2.40 8.00
CA ASP A 54 -9.56 -1.65 6.78
C ASP A 54 -9.06 -0.19 6.84
N HIS A 55 -9.06 0.41 8.04
CA HIS A 55 -8.56 1.78 8.22
C HIS A 55 -7.04 1.85 8.11
N ILE A 56 -6.30 0.93 8.74
CA ILE A 56 -4.84 0.95 8.66
C ILE A 56 -4.37 0.58 7.25
N THR A 57 -5.00 -0.39 6.59
CA THR A 57 -4.68 -0.77 5.20
C THR A 57 -4.96 0.38 4.24
N SER A 58 -6.08 1.10 4.40
CA SER A 58 -6.32 2.34 3.65
C SER A 58 -5.27 3.41 3.95
N HIS A 59 -4.88 3.56 5.21
CA HIS A 59 -3.85 4.52 5.62
C HIS A 59 -2.50 4.22 4.93
N LEU A 60 -2.09 2.96 4.79
CA LEU A 60 -0.82 2.60 4.12
C LEU A 60 -0.71 3.13 2.68
N ARG A 61 -1.83 3.47 2.02
CA ARG A 61 -1.84 4.09 0.68
C ARG A 61 -1.27 5.52 0.65
N VAL A 62 -1.08 6.17 1.82
CA VAL A 62 -0.38 7.47 1.89
C VAL A 62 1.13 7.29 1.78
N HIS A 63 1.65 6.15 2.23
CA HIS A 63 3.06 5.79 2.19
C HIS A 63 3.44 5.12 0.88
N VAL A 64 2.52 4.32 0.34
CA VAL A 64 2.70 3.63 -0.94
C VAL A 64 1.74 4.23 -1.97
N PRO A 65 2.22 4.97 -2.98
CA PRO A 65 1.38 5.53 -4.03
C PRO A 65 0.90 4.42 -4.98
N LEU A 66 -0.04 3.61 -4.49
CA LEU A 66 -0.67 2.54 -5.23
C LEU A 66 -1.47 3.11 -6.39
N LYS A 67 -1.04 2.74 -7.59
CA LYS A 67 -1.78 2.89 -8.83
C LYS A 67 -1.95 1.49 -9.42
N PRO A 68 -2.86 0.66 -8.86
CA PRO A 68 -2.93 -0.76 -9.20
C PRO A 68 -3.37 -1.01 -10.66
N HIS A 69 -3.90 0.00 -11.33
CA HIS A 69 -4.40 -0.15 -12.70
C HIS A 69 -3.39 0.39 -13.70
N ARG A 70 -2.54 -0.49 -14.23
CA ARG A 70 -1.55 -0.13 -15.25
C ARG A 70 -2.10 -0.32 -16.66
N CYS A 71 -1.79 0.64 -17.51
CA CYS A 71 -2.05 0.58 -18.93
C CYS A 71 -1.06 -0.37 -19.62
N SER A 72 -1.59 -1.33 -20.36
CA SER A 72 -0.81 -2.30 -21.12
C SER A 72 -0.04 -1.66 -22.29
N PHE A 73 -0.49 -0.51 -22.79
CA PHE A 73 0.09 0.16 -23.96
C PHE A 73 1.23 1.13 -23.61
N CYS A 74 1.09 1.93 -22.54
CA CYS A 74 2.08 2.96 -22.20
C CYS A 74 2.59 2.92 -20.75
N LYS A 75 2.29 1.86 -20.01
CA LYS A 75 2.72 1.64 -18.60
C LYS A 75 2.27 2.71 -17.61
N LYS A 76 1.41 3.68 -18.01
CA LYS A 76 0.79 4.64 -17.09
C LYS A 76 -0.10 3.91 -16.08
N ALA A 77 -0.02 4.33 -14.83
CA ALA A 77 -0.73 3.68 -13.73
C ALA A 77 -1.81 4.61 -13.15
N PHE A 78 -2.96 4.03 -12.79
CA PHE A 78 -4.14 4.73 -12.30
C PHE A 78 -4.60 4.16 -10.95
N LYS A 79 -5.20 5.02 -10.12
CA LYS A 79 -5.72 4.66 -8.79
C LYS A 79 -7.03 3.86 -8.85
N ARG A 80 -7.81 4.01 -9.93
CA ARG A 80 -9.13 3.40 -10.09
C ARG A 80 -9.25 2.70 -11.46
N PRO A 81 -10.00 1.59 -11.56
CA PRO A 81 -10.12 0.85 -12.81
C PRO A 81 -10.85 1.65 -13.89
N GLN A 82 -11.81 2.49 -13.51
CA GLN A 82 -12.52 3.36 -14.46
C GLN A 82 -11.61 4.41 -15.09
N ASP A 83 -10.59 4.88 -14.38
CA ASP A 83 -9.65 5.88 -14.88
C ASP A 83 -8.70 5.22 -15.89
N LEU A 84 -8.25 3.99 -15.61
CA LEU A 84 -7.53 3.17 -16.58
C LEU A 84 -8.38 2.93 -17.82
N LYS A 85 -9.62 2.45 -17.68
CA LYS A 85 -10.49 2.14 -18.82
C LYS A 85 -10.78 3.35 -19.71
N LYS A 86 -10.89 4.55 -19.12
CA LYS A 86 -11.01 5.81 -19.88
C LYS A 86 -9.71 6.13 -20.61
N HIS A 87 -8.57 5.96 -19.95
CA HIS A 87 -7.27 6.17 -20.54
C HIS A 87 -6.95 5.17 -21.67
N GLU A 88 -7.33 3.90 -21.54
CA GLU A 88 -7.12 2.91 -22.60
C GLU A 88 -7.82 3.27 -23.90
N LYS A 89 -8.93 4.02 -23.85
CA LYS A 89 -9.62 4.55 -25.05
C LYS A 89 -8.88 5.72 -25.73
N THR A 90 -7.85 6.27 -25.09
CA THR A 90 -7.03 7.36 -25.64
C THR A 90 -5.80 6.86 -26.39
N HIS A 91 -5.54 5.55 -26.33
CA HIS A 91 -4.64 4.86 -27.24
C HIS A 91 -5.34 4.59 -28.57
#